data_AF-A0A6V7Y4N3-F1
#
_entry.id   AF-A0A6V7Y4N3-F1
#
_cell.length_a   1.000
_cell.length_b   1.000
_cell.length_c   1.000
_cell.angle_alpha   90.00
_cell.angle_beta   90.00
_cell.angle_gamma   90.00
#
_symmetry.space_group_name_H-M   'P 1'
#
loop_
_entity.id
_entity.type
_entity.pdbx_description
1 polymer ?
#
loop_
_entity_poly.entity_id
_entity_poly.type
_entity_poly.pdbx_seq_one_letter_code
_entity_poly.pdbx_strand_id
1 'polypeptide(L)'
;MIFGKLSILNNEYKNGNQQKNNLRQTTVLTSQNDCQLLKINSSDFKQIISEIESKTIRLKQEIQDFNEDFLILQKDSENLRYSLIAGLPEKIIEYILETRPELDNLFEEIILTLPFWIQSNKLCDILKLYYLNGQLNKNFEDFEEENFENKLITAKYRTINFLKIWHSLIGDRLFYDPIINSFVEELFSYLLEDYKLNNSLFLNIFEQMKELMIFRENSMKRLARPPKIVFDCGEYINLNNSTTTNSIDSLISSDFCNQIILLSSGKQIKQKIQLGQKTFEIINQINILFKEQKKLKIKIKNYFYLNCVLMDVKY
;
A
#
# COMPACT_ATOMS: atom_id res chain seq x y z
N MET A 1 -15.20 -26.25 7.43
CA MET A 1 -15.59 -26.25 6.00
C MET A 1 -14.36 -26.60 5.19
N ILE A 2 -14.28 -27.82 4.68
CA ILE A 2 -13.23 -28.22 3.74
C ILE A 2 -13.79 -27.89 2.35
N PHE A 3 -13.29 -26.82 1.72
CA PHE A 3 -13.60 -26.55 0.32
C PHE A 3 -12.88 -27.61 -0.53
N GLY A 4 -13.59 -28.71 -0.79
CA GLY A 4 -13.16 -29.73 -1.75
C GLY A 4 -13.13 -29.13 -3.15
N LYS A 5 -12.11 -29.52 -3.93
CA LYS A 5 -11.94 -29.20 -5.36
C LYS A 5 -13.28 -29.33 -6.10
N LEU A 6 -13.78 -28.22 -6.66
CA LEU A 6 -14.96 -28.22 -7.53
C LEU A 6 -14.70 -29.17 -8.71
N SER A 7 -15.41 -30.29 -8.76
CA SER A 7 -15.42 -31.18 -9.91
C SER A 7 -16.63 -30.82 -10.77
N ILE A 8 -16.37 -30.42 -12.01
CA ILE A 8 -17.42 -30.09 -12.98
C ILE A 8 -18.10 -31.41 -13.38
N LEU A 9 -19.33 -31.62 -12.89
CA LEU A 9 -20.16 -32.76 -13.24
C LEU A 9 -21.02 -32.40 -14.46
N ASN A 10 -20.48 -32.57 -15.67
CA ASN A 10 -21.28 -32.49 -16.89
C ASN A 10 -21.96 -33.84 -17.16
N ASN A 11 -23.28 -33.89 -16.99
CA ASN A 11 -24.13 -34.97 -17.49
C ASN A 11 -25.03 -34.39 -18.59
N GLU A 12 -24.54 -34.37 -19.83
CA GLU A 12 -25.40 -34.21 -21.01
C GLU A 12 -25.14 -35.37 -21.97
N TYR A 13 -26.05 -36.34 -21.98
CA TYR A 13 -26.23 -37.25 -23.12
C TYR A 13 -27.03 -36.49 -24.16
N LYS A 14 -26.38 -35.99 -25.22
CA LYS A 14 -27.06 -35.55 -26.44
C LYS A 14 -26.86 -36.61 -27.52
N ASN A 15 -27.97 -37.27 -27.87
CA ASN A 15 -28.08 -38.03 -29.10
C ASN A 15 -27.86 -37.09 -30.28
N GLY A 16 -26.91 -37.43 -31.15
CA GLY A 16 -26.78 -36.87 -32.49
C GLY A 16 -26.43 -35.39 -32.57
N ASN A 17 -25.15 -35.06 -32.36
CA ASN A 17 -24.32 -34.22 -33.26
C ASN A 17 -23.08 -33.75 -32.51
N GLN A 18 -21.94 -33.83 -33.18
CA GLN A 18 -20.59 -33.69 -32.62
C GLN A 18 -20.35 -32.31 -31.99
N GLN A 19 -20.45 -32.24 -30.67
CA GLN A 19 -19.63 -31.36 -29.84
C GLN A 19 -18.87 -32.25 -28.86
N LYS A 20 -17.53 -32.22 -28.92
CA LYS A 20 -16.66 -32.92 -27.97
C LYS A 20 -16.83 -32.30 -26.58
N ASN A 21 -17.86 -32.72 -25.87
CA ASN A 21 -17.96 -32.53 -24.42
C ASN A 21 -17.11 -33.63 -23.78
N ASN A 22 -16.08 -33.24 -23.03
CA ASN A 22 -15.23 -34.19 -22.31
C ASN A 22 -16.09 -35.10 -21.43
N LEU A 23 -16.05 -36.40 -21.68
CA LEU A 23 -16.74 -37.41 -20.88
C LEU A 23 -16.22 -37.37 -19.44
N ARG A 24 -17.13 -37.58 -18.49
CA ARG A 24 -16.81 -37.66 -17.06
C ARG A 24 -15.71 -38.71 -16.82
N GLN A 25 -14.57 -38.28 -16.28
CA GLN A 25 -13.40 -39.16 -16.10
C GLN A 25 -13.42 -39.92 -14.76
N THR A 26 -14.28 -39.54 -13.82
CA THR A 26 -14.32 -40.13 -12.47
C THR A 26 -15.74 -40.20 -11.91
N THR A 27 -16.06 -41.29 -11.23
CA THR A 27 -17.32 -41.48 -10.50
C THR A 27 -17.21 -40.87 -9.10
N VAL A 28 -18.26 -40.18 -8.65
CA VAL A 28 -18.36 -39.57 -7.32
C VAL A 28 -19.40 -40.35 -6.54
N LEU A 29 -19.01 -40.89 -5.39
CA LEU A 29 -19.84 -41.66 -4.47
C LEU A 29 -19.92 -40.93 -3.13
N THR A 30 -21.08 -40.94 -2.49
CA THR A 30 -21.27 -40.42 -1.13
C THR A 30 -20.76 -41.45 -0.13
N SER A 31 -19.86 -41.04 0.78
CA SER A 31 -19.29 -41.94 1.81
C SER A 31 -20.20 -42.11 3.03
N GLN A 32 -21.19 -41.24 3.19
CA GLN A 32 -22.13 -41.23 4.32
C GLN A 32 -23.56 -41.14 3.81
N ASN A 33 -24.50 -41.60 4.65
CA ASN A 33 -25.92 -41.42 4.41
C ASN A 33 -26.33 -39.96 4.66
N ASP A 34 -27.42 -39.51 4.05
CA ASP A 34 -28.01 -38.17 4.21
C ASP A 34 -27.13 -36.98 3.78
N CYS A 35 -26.31 -37.17 2.73
CA CYS A 35 -25.57 -36.08 2.11
C CYS A 35 -26.50 -35.09 1.38
N GLN A 36 -26.44 -33.81 1.75
CA GLN A 36 -27.10 -32.72 1.03
C GLN A 36 -26.13 -32.11 0.02
N LEU A 37 -26.54 -32.04 -1.24
CA LEU A 37 -25.73 -31.51 -2.34
C LEU A 37 -26.46 -30.36 -3.02
N LEU A 38 -25.73 -29.27 -3.27
CA LEU A 38 -26.17 -28.21 -4.17
C LEU A 38 -25.74 -28.57 -5.58
N LYS A 39 -26.69 -28.57 -6.52
CA LYS A 39 -26.45 -28.85 -7.93
C LYS A 39 -26.75 -27.61 -8.75
N ILE A 40 -25.85 -27.28 -9.66
CA ILE A 40 -26.03 -26.25 -10.69
C ILE A 40 -26.03 -26.96 -12.04
N ASN A 41 -26.95 -26.60 -12.93
CA ASN A 41 -27.00 -27.18 -14.27
C ASN A 41 -25.89 -26.62 -15.16
N SER A 42 -25.50 -27.38 -16.20
CA SER A 42 -24.43 -26.96 -17.12
C SER A 42 -24.77 -25.67 -17.87
N SER A 43 -26.05 -25.47 -18.26
CA SER A 43 -26.54 -24.24 -18.88
C SER A 43 -26.34 -23.04 -17.97
N ASP A 44 -26.79 -23.15 -16.72
CA ASP A 44 -26.81 -22.06 -15.75
C ASP A 44 -25.37 -21.73 -15.34
N PHE A 45 -24.51 -22.75 -15.17
CA PHE A 45 -23.09 -22.56 -14.91
C PHE A 45 -22.39 -21.82 -16.06
N LYS A 46 -22.59 -22.25 -17.31
CA LYS A 46 -22.02 -21.57 -18.49
C LYS A 46 -22.52 -20.14 -18.62
N GLN A 47 -23.80 -19.91 -18.36
CA GLN A 47 -24.39 -18.57 -18.37
C GLN A 47 -23.74 -17.69 -17.30
N ILE A 48 -23.62 -18.15 -16.06
CA ILE A 48 -22.97 -17.40 -14.97
C ILE A 48 -21.52 -17.04 -15.35
N ILE A 49 -20.75 -18.00 -15.86
CA ILE A 49 -19.36 -17.75 -16.28
C ILE A 49 -19.32 -16.73 -17.42
N SER A 50 -20.16 -16.89 -18.44
CA SER A 50 -20.24 -15.95 -19.57
C SER A 50 -20.64 -14.54 -19.12
N GLU A 51 -21.56 -14.42 -18.17
CA GLU A 51 -21.98 -13.14 -17.62
C GLU A 51 -20.84 -12.46 -16.85
N ILE A 52 -20.09 -13.20 -16.03
CA ILE A 52 -18.93 -12.68 -15.31
C ILE A 52 -17.83 -12.26 -16.28
N GLU A 53 -17.53 -13.08 -17.28
CA GLU A 53 -16.49 -12.77 -18.28
C GLU A 53 -16.88 -11.57 -19.13
N SER A 54 -18.15 -11.43 -19.50
CA SER A 54 -18.64 -10.26 -20.25
C SER A 54 -18.51 -8.94 -19.48
N LYS A 55 -18.49 -9.02 -18.14
CA LYS A 55 -18.28 -7.86 -17.25
C LYS A 55 -16.82 -7.68 -16.86
N THR A 56 -15.92 -8.60 -17.19
CA THR A 56 -14.52 -8.53 -16.77
C THR A 56 -13.65 -8.10 -17.94
N ILE A 57 -12.90 -7.00 -17.76
CA ILE A 57 -11.87 -6.58 -18.71
C ILE A 57 -10.51 -7.05 -18.19
N ARG A 58 -9.79 -7.80 -19.03
CA ARG A 58 -8.41 -8.25 -18.75
C ARG A 58 -7.49 -7.61 -19.78
N LEU A 59 -6.66 -6.67 -19.34
CA LEU A 59 -5.62 -6.09 -20.17
C LEU A 59 -4.40 -7.00 -20.13
N LYS A 60 -3.92 -7.37 -21.31
CA LYS A 60 -2.80 -8.31 -21.51
C LYS A 60 -1.65 -7.59 -22.18
N GLN A 61 -0.44 -7.86 -21.72
CA GLN A 61 0.79 -7.36 -22.32
C GLN A 61 1.54 -8.58 -22.84
N GLU A 62 1.88 -8.53 -24.13
CA GLU A 62 2.77 -9.54 -24.70
C GLU A 62 4.18 -9.29 -24.17
N ILE A 63 4.66 -10.20 -23.32
CA ILE A 63 6.05 -10.24 -22.89
C ILE A 63 6.60 -11.58 -23.35
N GLN A 64 7.45 -11.55 -24.39
CA GLN A 64 8.28 -12.68 -24.82
C GLN A 64 7.53 -14.05 -24.75
N ASP A 65 6.46 -14.18 -25.52
CA ASP A 65 5.63 -15.39 -25.69
C ASP A 65 4.69 -15.77 -24.54
N PHE A 66 4.60 -14.96 -23.46
CA PHE A 66 3.58 -15.11 -22.41
C PHE A 66 2.56 -13.96 -22.44
N ASN A 67 1.28 -14.33 -22.46
CA ASN A 67 0.14 -13.41 -22.31
C ASN A 67 -0.28 -13.39 -20.84
N GLU A 68 0.38 -12.56 -20.03
CA GLU A 68 -0.02 -12.35 -18.64
C GLU A 68 -1.01 -11.18 -18.53
N ASP A 69 -2.08 -11.40 -17.75
CA ASP A 69 -3.02 -10.36 -17.37
C ASP A 69 -2.31 -9.39 -16.42
N PHE A 70 -2.09 -8.15 -16.85
CA PHE A 70 -1.41 -7.14 -16.01
C PHE A 70 -2.37 -6.19 -15.30
N LEU A 71 -3.63 -6.11 -15.76
CA LEU A 71 -4.69 -5.34 -15.12
C LEU A 71 -6.04 -6.02 -15.38
N ILE A 72 -6.79 -6.24 -14.31
CA ILE A 72 -8.11 -6.86 -14.34
C ILE A 72 -9.09 -5.88 -13.71
N LEU A 73 -10.09 -5.50 -14.50
CA LEU A 73 -11.16 -4.59 -14.12
C LEU A 73 -12.50 -5.30 -14.22
N GLN A 74 -13.44 -4.97 -13.33
CA GLN A 74 -14.81 -5.44 -13.39
C GLN A 74 -15.76 -4.29 -13.68
N LYS A 75 -16.60 -4.44 -14.68
CA LYS A 75 -17.66 -3.50 -14.98
C LYS A 75 -18.77 -3.64 -13.95
N ASP A 76 -19.04 -2.55 -13.26
CA ASP A 76 -20.20 -2.41 -12.40
C ASP A 76 -21.47 -2.34 -13.26
N SER A 77 -22.50 -3.06 -12.82
CA SER A 77 -23.72 -3.29 -13.60
C SER A 77 -24.61 -2.05 -13.62
N GLU A 78 -24.52 -1.20 -12.60
CA GLU A 78 -25.42 -0.06 -12.38
C GLU A 78 -24.84 1.26 -12.91
N ASN A 79 -23.51 1.43 -12.82
CA ASN A 79 -22.88 2.74 -13.04
C ASN A 79 -22.02 2.85 -14.31
N LEU A 80 -21.92 1.79 -15.14
CA LEU A 80 -20.98 1.70 -16.27
C LEU A 80 -19.50 1.97 -15.88
N ARG A 81 -19.18 1.92 -14.57
CA ARG A 81 -17.83 2.13 -14.02
C ARG A 81 -17.05 0.83 -13.96
N TYR A 82 -15.73 0.92 -13.89
CA TYR A 82 -14.85 -0.22 -13.75
C TYR A 82 -14.19 -0.22 -12.36
N SER A 83 -14.38 -1.30 -11.60
CA SER A 83 -13.67 -1.54 -10.34
C SER A 83 -12.39 -2.31 -10.59
N LEU A 84 -11.31 -1.89 -9.94
CA LEU A 84 -10.04 -2.61 -9.95
C LEU A 84 -10.18 -3.95 -9.20
N ILE A 85 -9.90 -5.07 -9.87
CA ILE A 85 -9.85 -6.39 -9.23
C ILE A 85 -8.42 -6.75 -8.85
N ALA A 86 -7.51 -6.64 -9.81
CA ALA A 86 -6.11 -7.03 -9.66
C ALA A 86 -5.25 -6.36 -10.72
N GLY A 87 -3.94 -6.29 -10.49
CA GLY A 87 -2.99 -5.84 -11.50
C GLY A 87 -1.57 -5.80 -10.96
N LEU A 88 -0.62 -5.58 -11.87
CA LEU A 88 0.75 -5.27 -11.51
C LEU A 88 0.81 -3.88 -10.87
N PRO A 89 1.69 -3.64 -9.88
CA PRO A 89 1.77 -2.35 -9.20
C PRO A 89 1.90 -1.17 -10.16
N GLU A 90 2.78 -1.27 -11.16
CA GLU A 90 2.97 -0.26 -12.21
C GLU A 90 1.67 0.11 -12.92
N LYS A 91 0.86 -0.90 -13.25
CA LYS A 91 -0.35 -0.75 -14.06
C LYS A 91 -1.53 -0.27 -13.24
N ILE A 92 -1.58 -0.63 -11.97
CA ILE A 92 -2.50 -0.04 -11.01
C ILE A 92 -2.19 1.47 -10.87
N ILE A 93 -0.93 1.85 -10.67
CA ILE A 93 -0.55 3.26 -10.54
C ILE A 93 -0.86 4.06 -11.82
N GLU A 94 -0.49 3.52 -12.99
CA GLU A 94 -0.83 4.14 -14.28
C GLU A 94 -2.34 4.33 -14.44
N TYR A 95 -3.12 3.29 -14.12
CA TYR A 95 -4.58 3.37 -14.15
C TYR A 95 -5.10 4.49 -13.23
N ILE A 96 -4.62 4.58 -11.99
CA ILE A 96 -5.05 5.61 -11.02
C ILE A 96 -4.72 7.02 -11.54
N LEU A 97 -3.52 7.22 -12.06
CA LEU A 97 -3.08 8.51 -12.59
C LEU A 97 -3.94 8.93 -13.79
N GLU A 98 -4.27 7.98 -14.67
CA GLU A 98 -5.07 8.25 -15.87
C GLU A 98 -6.55 8.50 -15.57
N THR A 99 -7.13 7.78 -14.61
CA THR A 99 -8.59 7.76 -14.38
C THR A 99 -9.15 8.85 -13.47
N ARG A 100 -8.34 9.85 -13.12
CA ARG A 100 -8.68 11.01 -12.26
C ARG A 100 -9.17 10.60 -10.85
N PRO A 101 -8.29 10.65 -9.83
CA PRO A 101 -8.60 10.20 -8.47
C PRO A 101 -9.63 11.05 -7.69
N GLU A 102 -10.13 12.15 -8.26
CA GLU A 102 -10.93 13.16 -7.55
C GLU A 102 -12.39 12.75 -7.27
N LEU A 103 -12.86 11.60 -7.77
CA LEU A 103 -14.30 11.29 -7.82
C LEU A 103 -14.73 9.91 -7.30
N ASP A 104 -13.82 9.01 -6.88
CA ASP A 104 -14.22 7.67 -6.43
C ASP A 104 -13.57 7.26 -5.09
N ASN A 105 -14.42 6.89 -4.12
CA ASN A 105 -14.04 6.28 -2.84
C ASN A 105 -13.13 5.04 -3.02
N LEU A 106 -13.20 4.37 -4.17
CA LEU A 106 -12.32 3.25 -4.52
C LEU A 106 -10.84 3.67 -4.54
N PHE A 107 -10.52 4.88 -5.01
CA PHE A 107 -9.13 5.34 -5.06
C PHE A 107 -8.56 5.62 -3.69
N GLU A 108 -9.38 6.08 -2.75
CA GLU A 108 -8.97 6.28 -1.36
C GLU A 108 -8.50 4.96 -0.73
N GLU A 109 -9.26 3.87 -0.89
CA GLU A 109 -8.88 2.55 -0.38
C GLU A 109 -7.57 2.04 -0.99
N ILE A 110 -7.38 2.24 -2.30
CA ILE A 110 -6.14 1.84 -2.98
C ILE A 110 -4.96 2.67 -2.48
N ILE A 111 -5.12 3.99 -2.37
CA ILE A 111 -4.06 4.89 -1.90
C ILE A 111 -3.68 4.61 -0.45
N LEU A 112 -4.65 4.34 0.43
CA LEU A 112 -4.40 3.97 1.83
C LEU A 112 -3.69 2.63 1.97
N THR A 113 -3.88 1.71 1.01
CA THR A 113 -3.26 0.37 1.05
C THR A 113 -1.92 0.28 0.30
N LEU A 114 -1.52 1.32 -0.45
CA LEU A 114 -0.25 1.37 -1.22
C LEU A 114 0.96 0.76 -0.49
N PRO A 115 1.26 1.15 0.78
CA PRO A 115 2.47 0.68 1.46
C PRO A 115 2.53 -0.84 1.69
N PHE A 116 1.40 -1.56 1.58
CA PHE A 116 1.36 -3.01 1.79
C PHE A 116 1.83 -3.82 0.58
N TRP A 117 1.69 -3.26 -0.63
CA TRP A 117 1.93 -3.99 -1.87
C TRP A 117 2.93 -3.31 -2.81
N ILE A 118 3.37 -2.08 -2.51
CA ILE A 118 4.49 -1.44 -3.20
C ILE A 118 5.43 -0.72 -2.22
N GLN A 119 6.74 -0.91 -2.42
CA GLN A 119 7.77 -0.21 -1.64
C GLN A 119 7.95 1.23 -2.13
N SER A 120 8.26 2.15 -1.22
CA SER A 120 8.36 3.60 -1.51
C SER A 120 9.35 3.93 -2.63
N ASN A 121 10.52 3.29 -2.66
CA ASN A 121 11.50 3.49 -3.75
C ASN A 121 10.91 3.12 -5.11
N LYS A 122 10.27 1.95 -5.19
CA LYS A 122 9.68 1.46 -6.44
C LYS A 122 8.51 2.34 -6.88
N LEU A 123 7.68 2.81 -5.94
CA LEU A 123 6.59 3.73 -6.24
C LEU A 123 7.11 5.08 -6.74
N CYS A 124 8.10 5.67 -6.07
CA CYS A 124 8.72 6.92 -6.51
C CYS A 124 9.35 6.78 -7.91
N ASP A 125 10.00 5.65 -8.22
CA ASP A 125 10.54 5.37 -9.56
C ASP A 125 9.42 5.36 -10.62
N ILE A 126 8.30 4.70 -10.34
CA ILE A 126 7.14 4.64 -11.25
C ILE A 126 6.55 6.04 -11.47
N LEU A 127 6.31 6.79 -10.39
CA LEU A 127 5.78 8.15 -10.46
C LEU A 127 6.72 9.07 -11.22
N LYS A 128 8.03 8.95 -11.01
CA LYS A 128 9.05 9.72 -11.74
C LYS A 128 9.05 9.40 -13.23
N LEU A 129 9.00 8.12 -13.59
CA LEU A 129 8.93 7.69 -14.98
C LEU A 129 7.69 8.23 -15.67
N TYR A 130 6.53 8.18 -15.01
CA TYR A 130 5.30 8.76 -15.53
C TYR A 130 5.39 10.29 -15.63
N TYR A 131 5.90 10.98 -14.62
CA TYR A 131 6.07 12.44 -14.59
C TYR A 131 6.93 12.95 -15.76
N LEU A 132 8.02 12.26 -16.06
CA LEU A 132 8.98 12.67 -17.10
C LEU A 132 8.54 12.28 -18.51
N ASN A 133 7.85 11.14 -18.68
CA ASN A 133 7.55 10.58 -19.99
C ASN A 133 6.07 10.65 -20.41
N GLY A 134 5.18 10.94 -19.46
CA GLY A 134 3.72 10.94 -19.67
C GLY A 134 3.08 9.56 -19.85
N GLN A 135 3.85 8.48 -19.73
CA GLN A 135 3.41 7.08 -19.80
C GLN A 135 4.48 6.16 -19.22
N LEU A 136 4.08 4.96 -18.78
CA LEU A 136 5.06 3.97 -18.28
C LEU A 136 5.62 3.07 -19.37
N ASN A 137 4.89 2.87 -20.47
CA ASN A 137 5.31 2.04 -21.61
C ASN A 137 5.72 2.91 -22.80
N LYS A 138 6.94 2.73 -23.31
CA LYS A 138 7.44 3.43 -24.51
C LYS A 138 6.87 2.88 -25.83
N ASN A 139 6.24 1.71 -25.82
CA ASN A 139 5.90 0.95 -27.04
C ASN A 139 4.67 1.45 -27.79
N PHE A 140 4.00 2.50 -27.31
CA PHE A 140 2.93 3.18 -28.06
C PHE A 140 3.56 4.35 -28.80
N GLU A 141 4.04 4.09 -30.01
CA GLU A 141 4.76 5.05 -30.90
C GLU A 141 3.83 5.82 -31.87
N ASP A 142 2.56 6.01 -31.53
CA ASP A 142 1.63 6.79 -32.37
C ASP A 142 1.30 8.12 -31.68
N PHE A 143 2.22 9.10 -31.70
CA PHE A 143 1.89 10.44 -31.20
C PHE A 143 2.38 11.54 -32.15
N GLU A 144 1.43 12.36 -32.60
CA GLU A 144 1.68 13.66 -33.23
C GLU A 144 2.33 14.61 -32.19
N GLU A 145 3.42 15.28 -32.57
CA GLU A 145 4.25 16.12 -31.69
C GLU A 145 3.46 17.19 -30.92
N GLU A 146 2.39 17.74 -31.51
CA GLU A 146 1.54 18.78 -30.89
C GLU A 146 0.76 18.27 -29.65
N ASN A 147 0.53 16.97 -29.52
CA ASN A 147 -0.15 16.39 -28.35
C ASN A 147 0.81 15.97 -27.24
N PHE A 148 2.11 15.89 -27.52
CA PHE A 148 3.09 15.37 -26.57
C PHE A 148 3.32 16.34 -25.39
N GLU A 149 3.47 17.64 -25.67
CA GLU A 149 3.69 18.64 -24.63
C GLU A 149 2.49 18.72 -23.67
N ASN A 150 1.26 18.72 -24.21
CA ASN A 150 0.04 18.70 -23.41
C ASN A 150 -0.08 17.44 -22.55
N LYS A 151 0.33 16.28 -23.08
CA LYS A 151 0.35 15.02 -22.34
C LYS A 151 1.36 15.05 -21.21
N LEU A 152 2.56 15.59 -21.42
CA LEU A 152 3.56 15.77 -20.38
C LEU A 152 3.06 16.70 -19.27
N ILE A 153 2.49 17.86 -19.63
CA ILE A 153 1.90 18.79 -18.65
C ILE A 153 0.81 18.08 -17.83
N THR A 154 -0.05 17.30 -18.50
CA THR A 154 -1.11 16.52 -17.84
C THR A 154 -0.54 15.47 -16.89
N ALA A 155 0.54 14.78 -17.28
CA ALA A 155 1.18 13.78 -16.45
C ALA A 155 1.86 14.40 -15.21
N LYS A 156 2.50 15.56 -15.38
CA LYS A 156 3.07 16.34 -14.26
C LYS A 156 2.00 16.75 -13.27
N TYR A 157 0.89 17.31 -13.79
CA TYR A 157 -0.28 17.65 -12.98
C TYR A 157 -0.82 16.43 -12.21
N ARG A 158 -1.08 15.31 -12.90
CA ARG A 158 -1.63 14.09 -12.29
C ARG A 158 -0.73 13.52 -11.20
N THR A 159 0.58 13.54 -11.41
CA THR A 159 1.55 13.07 -10.42
C THR A 159 1.51 13.93 -9.16
N ILE A 160 1.50 15.26 -9.31
CA ILE A 160 1.45 16.19 -8.18
C ILE A 160 0.10 16.10 -7.47
N ASN A 161 -0.99 16.01 -8.21
CA ASN A 161 -2.33 15.83 -7.65
C ASN A 161 -2.45 14.52 -6.88
N PHE A 162 -1.90 13.42 -7.41
CA PHE A 162 -1.82 12.14 -6.69
C PHE A 162 -1.09 12.29 -5.35
N LEU A 163 0.04 12.98 -5.31
CA LEU A 163 0.77 13.23 -4.06
C LEU A 163 -0.03 14.10 -3.08
N LYS A 164 -0.76 15.10 -3.58
CA LYS A 164 -1.66 15.92 -2.75
C LYS A 164 -2.79 15.11 -2.14
N ILE A 165 -3.42 14.24 -2.92
CA ILE A 165 -4.49 13.34 -2.44
C ILE A 165 -3.91 12.33 -1.45
N TRP A 166 -2.71 11.81 -1.72
CA TRP A 166 -2.08 10.89 -0.79
C TRP A 166 -1.73 11.56 0.55
N HIS A 167 -1.26 12.81 0.48
CA HIS A 167 -1.05 13.65 1.66
C HIS A 167 -2.37 13.98 2.38
N SER A 168 -3.46 14.28 1.68
CA SER A 168 -4.74 14.58 2.34
C SER A 168 -5.31 13.38 3.09
N LEU A 169 -5.01 12.15 2.64
CA LEU A 169 -5.44 10.91 3.29
C LEU A 169 -4.55 10.48 4.47
N ILE A 170 -3.22 10.56 4.33
CA ILE A 170 -2.28 10.10 5.37
C ILE A 170 -1.90 11.21 6.35
N GLY A 171 -1.99 12.45 5.89
CA GLY A 171 -1.46 13.64 6.54
C GLY A 171 0.05 13.74 6.41
N ASP A 172 0.61 14.56 7.30
CA ASP A 172 2.03 14.90 7.34
C ASP A 172 2.99 13.72 7.56
N ARG A 173 2.46 12.58 8.02
CA ARG A 173 3.20 11.32 8.16
C ARG A 173 3.74 10.79 6.85
N LEU A 174 3.16 11.19 5.71
CA LEU A 174 3.66 10.85 4.38
C LEU A 174 5.15 11.23 4.23
N PHE A 175 5.54 12.39 4.78
CA PHE A 175 6.90 12.91 4.67
C PHE A 175 7.88 12.32 5.70
N TYR A 176 7.43 11.40 6.56
CA TYR A 176 8.31 10.72 7.51
C TYR A 176 9.14 9.64 6.82
N ASP A 177 8.68 9.17 5.65
CA ASP A 177 9.48 8.35 4.77
C ASP A 177 10.53 9.21 4.05
N PRO A 178 11.84 8.98 4.28
CA PRO A 178 12.89 9.78 3.66
C PRO A 178 12.92 9.65 2.14
N ILE A 179 12.46 8.52 1.58
CA ILE A 179 12.41 8.27 0.14
C ILE A 179 11.36 9.18 -0.51
N ILE A 180 10.14 9.16 0.03
CA ILE A 180 9.04 10.02 -0.45
C ILE A 180 9.40 11.50 -0.27
N ASN A 181 9.99 11.83 0.88
CA ASN A 181 10.42 13.20 1.18
C ASN A 181 11.47 13.73 0.18
N SER A 182 12.48 12.91 -0.16
CA SER A 182 13.49 13.26 -1.16
C SER A 182 12.89 13.35 -2.57
N PHE A 183 11.97 12.46 -2.90
CA PHE A 183 11.30 12.45 -4.21
C PHE A 183 10.47 13.72 -4.45
N VAL A 184 9.73 14.20 -3.45
CA VAL A 184 8.95 15.44 -3.56
C VAL A 184 9.87 16.65 -3.79
N GLU A 185 11.02 16.71 -3.12
CA GLU A 185 12.02 17.77 -3.34
C GLU A 185 12.64 17.71 -4.74
N GLU A 186 12.90 16.50 -5.24
CA GLU A 186 13.38 16.29 -6.60
C GLU A 186 12.35 16.75 -7.65
N LEU A 187 11.07 16.37 -7.51
CA LEU A 187 10.00 16.83 -8.39
C LEU A 187 9.87 18.36 -8.40
N PHE A 188 10.03 18.99 -7.24
CA PHE A 188 9.97 20.45 -7.14
C PHE A 188 11.07 21.11 -7.96
N SER A 189 12.28 20.53 -7.94
CA SER A 189 13.42 21.03 -8.72
C SER A 189 13.15 20.95 -10.22
N TYR A 190 12.62 19.80 -10.71
CA TYR A 190 12.23 19.67 -12.12
C TYR A 190 11.14 20.69 -12.51
N LEU A 191 10.07 20.79 -11.72
CA LEU A 191 8.98 21.71 -12.02
C LEU A 191 9.41 23.18 -11.97
N LEU A 192 10.35 23.52 -11.10
CA LEU A 192 10.89 24.88 -10.99
C LEU A 192 11.69 25.26 -12.24
N GLU A 193 12.41 24.32 -12.85
CA GLU A 193 13.05 24.52 -14.15
C GLU A 193 12.01 24.71 -15.26
N ASP A 194 10.99 23.86 -15.33
CA ASP A 194 9.89 23.99 -16.30
C ASP A 194 9.16 25.34 -16.19
N TYR A 195 8.86 25.75 -14.95
CA TYR A 195 8.17 26.99 -14.66
C TYR A 195 8.99 28.20 -15.12
N LYS A 196 10.31 28.21 -14.86
CA LYS A 196 11.21 29.29 -15.33
C LYS A 196 11.20 29.46 -16.84
N LEU A 197 11.05 28.36 -17.59
CA LEU A 197 10.99 28.39 -19.04
C LEU A 197 9.63 28.93 -19.52
N ASN A 198 8.53 28.37 -19.00
CA ASN A 198 7.17 28.65 -19.47
C ASN A 198 6.19 28.91 -18.31
N ASN A 199 6.33 30.07 -17.64
CA ASN A 199 5.58 30.41 -16.41
C ASN A 199 4.05 30.25 -16.53
N SER A 200 3.44 30.65 -17.65
CA SER A 200 1.98 30.66 -17.80
C SER A 200 1.37 29.25 -17.84
N LEU A 201 2.03 28.31 -18.51
CA LEU A 201 1.54 26.94 -18.68
C LEU A 201 1.62 26.15 -17.37
N PHE A 202 2.70 26.34 -16.62
CA PHE A 202 2.97 25.58 -15.39
C PHE A 202 2.43 26.24 -14.12
N LEU A 203 1.86 27.45 -14.18
CA LEU A 203 1.45 28.22 -13.01
C LEU A 203 0.55 27.43 -12.04
N ASN A 204 -0.51 26.78 -12.56
CA ASN A 204 -1.43 26.02 -11.73
C ASN A 204 -0.74 24.83 -11.04
N ILE A 205 0.06 24.07 -11.79
CA ILE A 205 0.81 22.93 -11.27
C ILE A 205 1.83 23.39 -10.22
N PHE A 206 2.49 24.52 -10.48
CA PHE A 206 3.49 25.10 -9.60
C PHE A 206 2.90 25.57 -8.26
N GLU A 207 1.73 26.21 -8.27
CA GLU A 207 1.03 26.58 -7.02
C GLU A 207 0.62 25.34 -6.20
N GLN A 208 0.11 24.29 -6.85
CA GLN A 208 -0.18 23.03 -6.15
C GLN A 208 1.06 22.40 -5.52
N MET A 209 2.19 22.45 -6.24
CA MET A 209 3.45 21.92 -5.73
C MET A 209 3.99 22.76 -4.56
N LYS A 210 3.83 24.10 -4.59
CA LYS A 210 4.20 24.96 -3.45
C LYS A 210 3.43 24.61 -2.19
N GLU A 211 2.12 24.37 -2.29
CA GLU A 211 1.33 23.92 -1.15
C GLU A 211 1.87 22.62 -0.56
N LEU A 212 2.17 21.64 -1.43
CA LEU A 212 2.77 20.37 -1.01
C LEU A 212 4.13 20.57 -0.32
N MET A 213 4.95 21.49 -0.84
CA MET A 213 6.23 21.86 -0.24
C MET A 213 6.07 22.50 1.15
N ILE A 214 5.04 23.32 1.37
CA ILE A 214 4.75 23.90 2.70
C ILE A 214 4.42 22.78 3.70
N PHE A 215 3.58 21.80 3.33
CA PHE A 215 3.27 20.66 4.19
C PHE A 215 4.52 19.82 4.51
N ARG A 216 5.36 19.59 3.50
CA ARG A 216 6.65 18.92 3.65
C ARG A 216 7.55 19.68 4.64
N GLU A 217 7.77 20.97 4.45
CA GLU A 217 8.62 21.79 5.32
C GLU A 217 8.13 21.80 6.77
N ASN A 218 6.81 21.90 6.99
CA ASN A 218 6.22 21.81 8.32
C ASN A 218 6.48 20.43 8.96
N SER A 219 6.46 19.37 8.16
CA SER A 219 6.79 18.01 8.60
C SER A 219 8.25 17.88 8.98
N MET A 220 9.15 18.45 8.18
CA MET A 220 10.58 18.48 8.48
C MET A 220 10.89 19.29 9.74
N LYS A 221 10.24 20.44 9.94
CA LYS A 221 10.36 21.22 11.18
C LYS A 221 9.91 20.41 12.40
N ARG A 222 8.84 19.63 12.30
CA ARG A 222 8.41 18.72 13.37
C ARG A 222 9.41 17.61 13.64
N LEU A 223 9.98 17.00 12.60
CA LEU A 223 10.98 15.93 12.75
C LEU A 223 12.32 16.44 13.28
N ALA A 224 12.69 17.68 12.98
CA ALA A 224 13.93 18.32 13.43
C ALA A 224 13.91 18.76 14.90
N ARG A 225 12.75 18.69 15.58
CA ARG A 225 12.66 19.05 16.99
C ARG A 225 13.51 18.09 17.86
N PRO A 226 14.02 18.54 19.01
CA PRO A 226 14.72 17.64 19.91
C PRO A 226 13.76 16.53 20.41
N PRO A 227 14.25 15.28 20.53
CA PRO A 227 13.45 14.16 21.01
C PRO A 227 13.07 14.36 22.48
N LYS A 228 11.84 14.00 22.83
CA LYS A 228 11.29 14.18 24.19
C LYS A 228 10.96 12.83 24.82
N ILE A 229 10.87 12.78 26.14
CA ILE A 229 10.29 11.62 26.83
C ILE A 229 8.78 11.82 26.85
N VAL A 230 8.04 10.90 26.25
CA VAL A 230 6.58 10.96 26.10
C VAL A 230 5.83 10.02 27.05
N PHE A 231 6.49 8.94 27.45
CA PHE A 231 5.95 7.96 28.39
C PHE A 231 6.96 7.71 29.50
N ASP A 232 6.51 7.72 30.74
CA ASP A 232 7.30 7.26 31.88
C ASP A 232 6.60 6.08 32.55
N CYS A 233 7.17 4.88 32.40
CA CYS A 233 6.72 3.66 33.06
C CYS A 233 5.22 3.35 32.88
N GLY A 234 4.65 3.63 31.70
CA GLY A 234 3.24 3.38 31.39
C GLY A 234 2.32 4.58 31.58
N GLU A 235 2.81 5.69 32.14
CA GLU A 235 2.06 6.94 32.24
C GLU A 235 2.43 7.89 31.09
N TYR A 236 1.41 8.45 30.43
CA TYR A 236 1.62 9.50 29.45
C TYR A 236 2.07 10.77 30.18
N ILE A 237 3.24 11.29 29.83
CA ILE A 237 3.70 12.55 30.38
C ILE A 237 2.90 13.64 29.68
N ASN A 238 1.89 14.19 30.36
CA ASN A 238 1.13 15.34 29.88
C ASN A 238 2.08 16.54 29.71
N LEU A 239 2.60 16.71 28.50
CA LEU A 239 3.38 17.85 28.05
C LEU A 239 2.45 19.05 27.78
N ASN A 240 1.47 19.33 28.64
CA ASN A 240 0.50 20.40 28.43
C ASN A 240 0.81 21.60 29.31
N ASN A 241 1.56 22.55 28.73
CA ASN A 241 1.41 23.99 28.99
C ASN A 241 1.22 24.76 27.66
N SER A 242 0.57 24.15 26.67
CA SER A 242 0.09 24.88 25.49
C SER A 242 -1.26 24.34 25.06
N THR A 243 -2.27 25.19 25.22
CA THR A 243 -3.65 25.03 24.78
C THR A 243 -3.72 24.94 23.26
N THR A 244 -3.76 23.74 22.70
CA THR A 244 -4.51 23.39 21.47
C THR A 244 -4.49 21.88 21.28
N THR A 245 -5.68 21.29 21.30
CA THR A 245 -6.11 20.02 20.67
C THR A 245 -5.05 18.96 20.32
N ASN A 246 -5.20 17.80 20.97
CA ASN A 246 -4.64 16.47 20.66
C ASN A 246 -3.12 16.28 20.81
N SER A 247 -2.70 15.95 22.04
CA SER A 247 -1.32 15.61 22.43
C SER A 247 -0.67 14.43 21.66
N ILE A 248 -1.47 13.58 21.02
CA ILE A 248 -1.01 12.36 20.33
C ILE A 248 -0.42 12.65 18.93
N ASP A 249 -0.80 13.76 18.29
CA ASP A 249 -0.29 14.11 16.94
C ASP A 249 1.14 14.71 16.98
N SER A 250 1.73 14.81 18.17
CA SER A 250 3.07 15.34 18.37
C SER A 250 4.16 14.27 18.41
N LEU A 251 3.81 12.99 18.54
CA LEU A 251 4.78 11.91 18.72
C LEU A 251 5.58 11.65 17.43
N ILE A 252 6.90 11.54 17.58
CA ILE A 252 7.79 11.17 16.47
C ILE A 252 8.63 9.95 16.86
N SER A 253 9.11 9.22 15.86
CA SER A 253 9.90 7.99 16.05
C SER A 253 11.21 8.22 16.83
N SER A 254 11.71 9.45 16.90
CA SER A 254 12.87 9.83 17.70
C SER A 254 12.58 10.09 19.18
N ASP A 255 11.31 10.20 19.58
CA ASP A 255 10.95 10.34 20.99
C ASP A 255 11.27 9.08 21.80
N PHE A 256 11.30 9.25 23.12
CA PHE A 256 11.63 8.21 24.07
C PHE A 256 10.46 7.84 24.96
N CYS A 257 10.38 6.56 25.31
CA CYS A 257 9.61 6.06 26.43
C CYS A 257 10.57 5.44 27.45
N ASN A 258 10.35 5.73 28.73
CA ASN A 258 10.97 4.94 29.78
C ASN A 258 10.04 3.76 30.08
N GLN A 259 10.57 2.55 30.05
CA GLN A 259 9.81 1.34 30.34
C GLN A 259 10.51 0.50 31.40
N ILE A 260 9.70 -0.16 32.23
CA ILE A 260 10.20 -1.15 33.18
C ILE A 260 10.30 -2.49 32.45
N ILE A 261 11.49 -3.06 32.47
CA ILE A 261 11.80 -4.37 31.94
C ILE A 261 11.97 -5.32 33.13
N LEU A 262 11.11 -6.32 33.20
CA LEU A 262 11.19 -7.39 34.19
C LEU A 262 12.22 -8.43 33.74
N LEU A 263 13.08 -8.86 34.66
CA LEU A 263 13.94 -10.03 34.49
C LEU A 263 13.26 -11.24 35.14
N SER A 264 13.61 -12.45 34.70
CA SER A 264 13.12 -13.69 35.33
C SER A 264 13.54 -13.90 36.78
N SER A 265 14.55 -13.15 37.22
CA SER A 265 14.97 -13.07 38.60
C SER A 265 14.03 -12.29 39.50
N GLY A 266 12.99 -11.69 38.91
CA GLY A 266 12.11 -10.73 39.56
C GLY A 266 12.69 -9.32 39.63
N LYS A 267 13.96 -9.11 39.24
CA LYS A 267 14.55 -7.77 39.19
C LYS A 267 13.90 -6.92 38.10
N GLN A 268 13.70 -5.64 38.38
CA GLN A 268 13.15 -4.66 37.45
C GLN A 268 14.23 -3.67 37.03
N ILE A 269 14.27 -3.30 35.76
CA ILE A 269 15.18 -2.28 35.22
C ILE A 269 14.37 -1.24 34.47
N LYS A 270 14.63 0.03 34.73
CA LYS A 270 14.09 1.13 33.94
C LYS A 270 15.00 1.36 32.73
N GLN A 271 14.46 1.15 31.53
CA GLN A 271 15.17 1.37 30.27
C GLN A 271 14.55 2.54 29.50
N LYS A 272 15.39 3.44 29.02
CA LYS A 272 14.98 4.49 28.06
C LYS A 272 15.05 3.89 26.66
N ILE A 273 13.91 3.83 25.98
CA ILE A 273 13.72 3.21 24.67
C ILE A 273 13.22 4.27 23.70
N GLN A 274 13.80 4.33 22.51
CA GLN A 274 13.29 5.22 21.46
C GLN A 274 12.08 4.58 20.76
N LEU A 275 11.04 5.34 20.44
CA LEU A 275 9.78 4.80 19.91
C LEU A 275 9.94 4.06 18.57
N GLY A 276 10.80 4.56 17.68
CA GLY A 276 11.11 3.92 16.40
C GLY A 276 12.12 2.77 16.49
N GLN A 277 12.62 2.46 17.69
CA GLN A 277 13.69 1.49 17.88
C GLN A 277 13.19 0.06 17.68
N LYS A 278 13.96 -0.76 16.94
CA LYS A 278 13.59 -2.15 16.70
C LYS A 278 13.93 -3.02 17.92
N THR A 279 13.18 -4.10 18.11
CA THR A 279 13.32 -4.97 19.29
C THR A 279 14.72 -5.58 19.42
N PHE A 280 15.38 -5.94 18.32
CA PHE A 280 16.74 -6.46 18.39
C PHE A 280 17.75 -5.40 18.88
N GLU A 281 17.52 -4.12 18.59
CA GLU A 281 18.37 -3.01 19.06
C GLU A 281 18.19 -2.80 20.55
N ILE A 282 16.94 -2.87 21.03
CA ILE A 282 16.60 -2.83 22.46
C ILE A 282 17.28 -4.00 23.18
N ILE A 283 17.19 -5.22 22.63
CA ILE A 283 17.86 -6.41 23.17
C ILE A 283 19.37 -6.20 23.23
N ASN A 284 19.98 -5.64 22.19
CA ASN A 284 21.42 -5.38 22.17
C ASN A 284 21.83 -4.36 23.23
N GLN A 285 21.08 -3.28 23.41
CA GLN A 285 21.34 -2.29 24.47
C GLN A 285 21.27 -2.93 25.86
N ILE A 286 20.25 -3.76 26.11
CA ILE A 286 20.10 -4.48 27.37
C ILE A 286 21.26 -5.48 27.55
N ASN A 287 21.60 -6.23 26.51
CA ASN A 287 22.73 -7.15 26.55
C ASN A 287 24.06 -6.44 26.81
N ILE A 288 24.25 -5.20 26.36
CA ILE A 288 25.46 -4.41 26.69
C ILE A 288 25.46 -4.08 28.19
N LEU A 289 24.34 -3.58 28.72
CA LEU A 289 24.18 -3.32 30.17
C LEU A 289 24.43 -4.58 31.02
N PHE A 290 24.10 -5.77 30.50
CA PHE A 290 24.30 -7.05 31.19
C PHE A 290 25.57 -7.81 30.80
N LYS A 291 26.28 -7.47 29.72
CA LYS A 291 27.56 -8.11 29.36
C LYS A 291 28.67 -7.68 30.31
N GLU A 292 28.55 -6.53 30.94
CA GLU A 292 29.34 -6.15 32.11
C GLU A 292 29.03 -7.04 33.34
N GLN A 293 27.91 -7.78 33.32
CA GLN A 293 27.45 -8.71 34.35
C GLN A 293 27.26 -10.15 33.79
N LYS A 294 28.33 -10.78 33.27
CA LYS A 294 28.45 -12.22 32.89
C LYS A 294 27.16 -12.93 32.36
N LYS A 295 27.11 -13.11 31.03
CA LYS A 295 26.32 -14.11 30.25
C LYS A 295 24.84 -14.31 30.67
N LEU A 296 23.93 -13.55 30.05
CA LEU A 296 22.49 -13.85 30.05
C LEU A 296 21.99 -14.19 28.64
N LYS A 297 21.20 -15.26 28.51
CA LYS A 297 20.47 -15.61 27.26
C LYS A 297 19.02 -15.11 27.40
N ILE A 298 18.75 -13.93 26.86
CA ILE A 298 17.41 -13.31 26.90
C ILE A 298 16.52 -13.97 25.82
N LYS A 299 15.34 -14.47 26.19
CA LYS A 299 14.40 -15.13 25.25
C LYS A 299 12.99 -14.56 25.43
N ILE A 300 12.61 -13.59 24.60
CA ILE A 300 11.35 -12.87 24.74
C ILE A 300 10.15 -13.75 24.39
N LYS A 301 9.12 -13.74 25.24
CA LYS A 301 7.79 -14.25 24.93
C LYS A 301 6.79 -13.09 24.94
N ASN A 302 6.22 -12.82 23.77
CA ASN A 302 5.08 -11.95 23.46
C ASN A 302 5.32 -10.42 23.40
N TYR A 303 4.85 -9.84 22.30
CA TYR A 303 4.69 -8.40 22.08
C TYR A 303 3.27 -7.99 22.49
N PHE A 304 3.14 -6.92 23.27
CA PHE A 304 1.90 -6.17 23.30
C PHE A 304 2.21 -4.71 22.99
N TYR A 305 1.59 -4.22 21.92
CA TYR A 305 1.47 -2.79 21.69
C TYR A 305 0.84 -2.16 22.95
N LEU A 306 1.46 -1.07 23.39
CA LEU A 306 0.86 -0.04 24.23
C LEU A 306 0.68 -0.22 25.73
N ASN A 307 1.11 -1.27 26.46
CA ASN A 307 1.13 -1.11 27.94
C ASN A 307 2.02 -1.97 28.85
N CYS A 308 2.79 -2.97 28.40
CA CYS A 308 3.80 -3.63 29.26
C CYS A 308 4.72 -4.51 28.40
N VAL A 309 6.03 -4.38 28.58
CA VAL A 309 7.01 -5.32 27.99
C VAL A 309 7.36 -6.35 29.07
N LEU A 310 6.77 -7.55 28.98
CA LEU A 310 7.17 -8.70 29.78
C LEU A 310 8.34 -9.40 29.09
N MET A 311 9.51 -9.35 29.71
CA MET A 311 10.72 -10.02 29.22
C MET A 311 11.02 -11.24 30.09
N ASP A 312 11.08 -12.40 29.47
CA ASP A 312 11.43 -13.65 30.14
C ASP A 312 12.94 -13.88 29.93
N VAL A 313 13.74 -13.60 30.96
CA VAL A 313 15.19 -13.83 30.91
C VAL A 313 15.48 -15.27 31.31
N LYS A 314 16.33 -16.03 30.61
CA LYS A 314 16.75 -17.33 31.15
C LYS A 314 18.23 -17.25 31.50
N TYR A 315 18.50 -17.60 32.75
CA TYR A 315 19.83 -17.72 33.32
C TYR A 315 20.65 -18.80 32.61
#